data_AF-A0A5B9ECR6-F1
#
_entry.id   AF-A0A5B9ECR6-F1
#
_cell.length_a   1.000
_cell.length_b   1.000
_cell.length_c   1.000
_cell.angle_alpha   90.00
_cell.angle_beta   90.00
_cell.angle_gamma   90.00
#
_symmetry.space_group_name_H-M   'P 1'
#
loop_
_entity.id
_entity.type
_entity.pdbx_description
1 polymer ?
#
loop_
_entity_poly.entity_id
_entity_poly.type
_entity_poly.pdbx_seq_one_letter_code
_entity_poly.pdbx_strand_id
1 'polypeptide(L)'
;MTRRYPVLLTLAAACIVIQGCKHSPKAVQAATAPVITAPPIQVPPATVRDAERRAEADIPAPPPPAPPKQEEPQHPPKTQGRRRPQTQPTTTPPPTQSASTGTPAPDTASVIGELSTGGDTSAQARQQAAELIAATQRRLEGLSGSVAGSHKTAVDQIKDFLLKAREALKAGDVDGANTLTTKAKLLLDDIAR
;
A
#
# COMPACT_ATOMS: atom_id res chain seq x y z
N MET A 1 43.94 4.70 -50.45
CA MET A 1 42.98 4.01 -49.57
C MET A 1 41.92 3.34 -50.42
N THR A 2 42.00 2.02 -50.47
CA THR A 2 41.24 1.10 -51.31
C THR A 2 40.09 0.48 -50.51
N ARG A 3 39.07 0.01 -51.26
CA ARG A 3 38.02 -1.00 -50.94
C ARG A 3 36.62 -0.42 -50.74
N ARG A 4 35.76 -0.44 -51.77
CA ARG A 4 35.02 -1.58 -52.41
C ARG A 4 33.70 -1.89 -51.68
N TYR A 5 32.64 -1.17 -52.03
CA TYR A 5 31.35 -1.80 -52.39
C TYR A 5 31.57 -2.41 -53.79
N PRO A 6 31.12 -3.61 -54.20
CA PRO A 6 29.85 -4.29 -53.83
C PRO A 6 29.88 -5.85 -53.91
N VAL A 7 29.65 -6.61 -52.83
CA VAL A 7 29.32 -8.05 -52.95
C VAL A 7 28.44 -8.46 -51.76
N LEU A 8 27.36 -9.20 -52.05
CA LEU A 8 26.36 -9.80 -51.14
C LEU A 8 25.35 -8.79 -50.55
N LEU A 9 24.25 -8.35 -51.18
CA LEU A 9 23.31 -8.96 -52.13
C LEU A 9 22.90 -10.42 -51.86
N THR A 10 23.05 -10.93 -50.63
CA THR A 10 22.56 -12.28 -50.28
C THR A 10 22.20 -12.41 -48.79
N LEU A 11 21.38 -11.50 -48.26
CA LEU A 11 20.58 -11.84 -47.08
C LEU A 11 19.19 -11.18 -47.11
N ALA A 12 18.67 -10.99 -48.33
CA ALA A 12 17.25 -10.79 -48.59
C ALA A 12 16.44 -12.11 -48.47
N ALA A 13 16.85 -13.01 -47.57
CA ALA A 13 16.33 -14.38 -47.46
C ALA A 13 16.18 -14.85 -46.01
N ALA A 14 15.92 -13.94 -45.07
CA ALA A 14 15.53 -14.28 -43.69
C ALA A 14 14.16 -13.69 -43.31
N CYS A 15 13.36 -13.25 -44.29
CA CYS A 15 12.02 -12.69 -44.10
C CYS A 15 10.87 -13.71 -44.26
N ILE A 16 11.15 -15.02 -44.26
CA ILE A 16 10.11 -16.04 -44.47
C ILE A 16 10.26 -17.13 -43.41
N VAL A 17 9.65 -16.93 -42.25
CA VAL A 17 8.82 -17.91 -41.50
C VAL A 17 8.46 -17.34 -40.12
N ILE A 18 7.54 -16.38 -40.08
CA ILE A 18 6.62 -16.30 -38.94
C ILE A 18 5.24 -16.50 -39.54
N GLN A 19 4.91 -17.78 -39.69
CA GLN A 19 3.58 -18.25 -40.07
C GLN A 19 2.57 -17.65 -39.11
N GLY A 20 1.71 -16.78 -39.64
CA GLY A 20 0.51 -16.34 -38.95
C GLY A 20 -0.35 -17.57 -38.64
N CYS A 21 -0.47 -17.89 -37.35
CA CYS A 21 -1.48 -18.81 -36.87
C CYS A 21 -2.86 -18.21 -37.19
N LYS A 22 -3.49 -18.73 -38.23
CA LYS A 22 -4.93 -18.60 -38.48
C LYS A 22 -5.67 -19.25 -37.33
N HIS A 23 -5.95 -18.49 -36.27
CA HIS A 23 -6.96 -18.88 -35.30
C HIS A 23 -8.32 -18.55 -35.92
N SER A 24 -8.93 -19.55 -36.55
CA SER A 24 -10.35 -19.51 -36.88
C SER A 24 -11.12 -19.27 -35.59
N PRO A 25 -11.91 -18.18 -35.46
CA PRO A 25 -12.87 -18.11 -34.39
C PRO A 25 -13.91 -19.19 -34.67
N LYS A 26 -13.90 -20.29 -33.90
CA LYS A 26 -15.11 -21.09 -33.75
C LYS A 26 -16.18 -20.11 -33.28
N ALA A 27 -17.20 -19.91 -34.10
CA ALA A 27 -18.43 -19.29 -33.66
C ALA A 27 -18.90 -20.07 -32.44
N VAL A 28 -18.67 -19.50 -31.25
CA VAL A 28 -19.30 -19.98 -30.03
C VAL A 28 -20.78 -19.75 -30.27
N GLN A 29 -21.47 -20.86 -30.47
CA GLN A 29 -22.91 -20.94 -30.49
C GLN A 29 -23.41 -20.18 -29.26
N ALA A 30 -24.12 -19.08 -29.48
CA ALA A 30 -24.78 -18.36 -28.40
C ALA A 30 -25.76 -19.35 -27.74
N ALA A 31 -25.40 -19.86 -26.57
CA ALA A 31 -26.34 -20.51 -25.70
C ALA A 31 -27.37 -19.44 -25.34
N THR A 32 -28.60 -19.61 -25.82
CA THR A 32 -29.75 -18.82 -25.40
C THR A 32 -29.86 -18.91 -23.89
N ALA A 33 -29.54 -17.83 -23.19
CA ALA A 33 -29.84 -17.71 -21.77
C ALA A 33 -31.36 -17.86 -21.56
N PRO A 34 -31.80 -18.54 -20.49
CA PRO A 34 -33.22 -18.56 -20.14
C PRO A 34 -33.68 -17.12 -19.88
N VAL A 35 -34.76 -16.71 -20.55
CA VAL A 35 -35.47 -15.46 -20.26
C VAL A 35 -35.98 -15.55 -18.84
N ILE A 36 -35.28 -14.91 -17.91
CA ILE A 36 -35.82 -14.63 -16.59
C ILE A 36 -36.81 -13.47 -16.79
N THR A 37 -38.10 -13.79 -16.82
CA THR A 37 -39.17 -12.80 -16.69
C THR A 37 -39.02 -12.12 -15.33
N ALA A 38 -38.44 -10.92 -15.32
CA ALA A 38 -38.45 -10.07 -14.13
C ALA A 38 -39.90 -9.64 -13.83
N PRO A 39 -40.34 -9.64 -12.56
CA PRO A 39 -41.63 -9.08 -12.19
C PRO A 39 -41.66 -7.56 -12.46
N PRO A 40 -42.83 -6.97 -12.73
CA PRO A 40 -42.94 -5.54 -13.00
C PRO A 40 -42.48 -4.73 -11.78
N ILE A 41 -41.50 -3.85 -12.01
CA ILE A 41 -41.08 -2.82 -11.06
C ILE A 41 -42.27 -1.88 -10.87
N GLN A 42 -42.87 -1.91 -9.67
CA GLN A 42 -43.74 -0.84 -9.21
C GLN A 42 -42.87 0.38 -8.95
N VAL A 43 -42.97 1.38 -9.83
CA VAL A 43 -42.37 2.70 -9.63
C VAL A 43 -43.16 3.39 -8.52
N PRO A 44 -42.58 3.69 -7.34
CA PRO A 44 -43.25 4.53 -6.37
C PRO A 44 -43.39 5.94 -6.95
N PRO A 45 -44.54 6.61 -6.76
CA PRO A 45 -44.78 7.95 -7.29
C PRO A 45 -43.80 8.95 -6.67
N ALA A 46 -43.30 9.85 -7.52
CA ALA A 46 -42.49 10.99 -7.14
C ALA A 46 -43.30 11.92 -6.22
N THR A 47 -43.04 11.86 -4.91
CA THR A 47 -43.41 12.94 -3.99
C THR A 47 -42.37 14.04 -4.08
N VAL A 48 -42.66 15.03 -4.93
CA VAL A 48 -42.21 16.41 -4.74
C VAL A 48 -42.71 16.90 -3.39
N ARG A 49 -41.80 17.14 -2.45
CA ARG A 49 -42.01 18.08 -1.34
C ARG A 49 -41.00 19.20 -1.50
N ASP A 50 -41.42 20.20 -2.26
CA ASP A 50 -41.10 21.59 -1.96
C ASP A 50 -41.58 21.92 -0.54
N ALA A 51 -40.88 22.84 0.11
CA ALA A 51 -41.01 23.34 1.49
C ALA A 51 -40.09 22.69 2.54
N GLU A 52 -38.89 23.26 2.71
CA GLU A 52 -38.55 23.94 3.97
C GLU A 52 -37.42 24.94 3.69
N ARG A 53 -37.85 26.16 3.39
CA ARG A 53 -37.03 27.36 3.47
C ARG A 53 -36.71 27.60 4.95
N ARG A 54 -35.44 27.93 5.23
CA ARG A 54 -34.93 28.66 6.40
C ARG A 54 -34.51 27.82 7.62
N ALA A 55 -33.21 27.57 7.68
CA ALA A 55 -32.43 27.79 8.91
C ALA A 55 -31.04 28.27 8.50
N GLU A 56 -30.93 29.58 8.30
CA GLU A 56 -29.67 30.30 8.44
C GLU A 56 -29.34 30.24 9.94
N ALA A 57 -28.49 29.29 10.32
CA ALA A 57 -27.96 29.15 11.67
C ALA A 57 -26.46 29.37 11.60
N ASP A 58 -26.12 30.65 11.74
CA ASP A 58 -25.03 31.17 12.57
C ASP A 58 -23.79 30.27 12.64
N ILE A 59 -22.84 30.56 11.75
CA ILE A 59 -21.45 30.12 11.89
C ILE A 59 -20.89 30.90 13.10
N PRO A 60 -20.56 30.27 14.24
CA PRO A 60 -19.78 30.96 15.25
C PRO A 60 -18.43 31.33 14.63
N ALA A 61 -18.14 32.64 14.60
CA ALA A 61 -16.91 33.19 14.07
C ALA A 61 -15.68 32.48 14.71
N PRO A 62 -14.61 32.22 13.93
CA PRO A 62 -13.37 31.74 14.51
C PRO A 62 -12.86 32.75 15.54
N PRO A 63 -12.32 32.30 16.70
CA PRO A 63 -11.76 33.20 17.69
C PRO A 63 -10.62 34.02 17.07
N PRO A 64 -10.45 35.29 17.49
CA PRO A 64 -9.40 36.14 16.96
C PRO A 64 -8.01 35.53 17.22
N PRO A 65 -7.05 35.72 16.30
CA PRO A 65 -5.67 35.29 16.52
C PRO A 65 -5.10 35.97 17.76
N ALA A 66 -4.50 35.15 18.64
CA ALA A 66 -3.80 35.65 19.81
C ALA A 66 -2.67 36.62 19.39
N PRO A 67 -2.40 37.68 20.18
CA PRO A 67 -1.34 38.62 19.89
C PRO A 67 0.03 37.93 19.87
N PRO A 68 0.96 38.40 19.03
CA PRO A 68 2.32 37.87 18.98
C PRO A 68 3.00 38.06 20.34
N LYS A 69 3.41 36.96 20.98
CA LYS A 69 4.37 37.03 22.08
C LYS A 69 5.68 37.54 21.50
N GLN A 70 5.98 38.79 21.81
CA GLN A 70 7.30 39.39 21.60
C GLN A 70 8.38 38.54 22.28
N GLU A 71 9.53 38.50 21.61
CA GLU A 71 10.81 37.98 22.09
C GLU A 71 11.13 38.43 23.52
N GLU A 72 11.71 37.52 24.30
CA GLU A 72 12.80 37.90 25.18
C GLU A 72 13.99 36.94 24.97
N PRO A 73 15.18 37.46 24.60
CA PRO A 73 16.38 36.67 24.39
C PRO A 73 17.04 36.33 25.73
N GLN A 74 17.05 35.04 26.10
CA GLN A 74 17.86 34.56 27.23
C GLN A 74 18.77 33.41 26.81
N HIS A 75 19.98 33.83 26.39
CA HIS A 75 21.30 33.32 26.72
C HIS A 75 21.56 31.80 26.79
N PRO A 76 22.63 31.31 26.12
CA PRO A 76 22.97 29.89 26.10
C PRO A 76 23.64 29.44 27.42
N PRO A 77 23.18 28.36 28.07
CA PRO A 77 23.99 27.69 29.07
C PRO A 77 25.02 26.77 28.40
N LYS A 78 26.27 27.16 28.68
CA LYS A 78 27.56 26.54 28.42
C LYS A 78 27.59 25.01 28.36
N THR A 79 28.34 24.55 27.36
CA THR A 79 28.99 23.26 27.22
C THR A 79 29.85 22.88 28.42
N GLN A 80 29.48 21.81 29.13
CA GLN A 80 30.36 20.92 29.92
C GLN A 80 29.63 19.57 29.98
N GLY A 81 30.22 18.40 29.81
CA GLY A 81 31.58 17.98 29.59
C GLY A 81 31.51 16.47 29.37
N ARG A 82 32.23 16.02 28.36
CA ARG A 82 32.61 14.65 28.04
C ARG A 82 32.81 13.77 29.29
N ARG A 83 32.07 12.67 29.39
CA ARG A 83 32.58 11.40 29.96
C ARG A 83 31.80 10.20 29.45
N ARG A 84 32.46 9.44 28.60
CA ARG A 84 32.22 8.02 28.27
C ARG A 84 33.55 7.30 28.56
N PRO A 85 33.64 5.97 28.57
CA PRO A 85 32.85 4.94 29.27
C PRO A 85 33.70 4.29 30.38
N GLN A 86 33.08 3.63 31.37
CA GLN A 86 33.77 2.60 32.16
C GLN A 86 33.11 1.25 31.88
N THR A 87 33.81 0.45 31.10
CA THR A 87 33.76 -1.01 31.11
C THR A 87 34.47 -1.53 32.35
N GLN A 88 33.82 -2.43 33.09
CA GLN A 88 34.53 -3.59 33.64
C GLN A 88 33.57 -4.80 33.75
N PRO A 89 34.05 -6.01 33.42
CA PRO A 89 33.29 -7.25 33.41
C PRO A 89 33.47 -8.03 34.72
N THR A 90 32.46 -8.77 35.17
CA THR A 90 32.62 -9.89 36.13
C THR A 90 31.29 -10.68 36.17
N THR A 91 31.24 -11.83 35.49
CA THR A 91 31.29 -13.21 36.04
C THR A 91 29.98 -13.75 36.63
N THR A 92 29.28 -14.53 35.81
CA THR A 92 28.48 -15.74 36.11
C THR A 92 29.24 -16.67 37.09
N PRO A 93 28.58 -17.37 38.06
CA PRO A 93 27.97 -18.70 37.80
C PRO A 93 26.78 -19.04 38.75
N PRO A 94 26.24 -20.29 38.79
CA PRO A 94 25.61 -21.12 37.74
C PRO A 94 24.12 -21.45 38.11
N PRO A 95 23.34 -22.12 37.23
CA PRO A 95 21.92 -22.37 37.47
C PRO A 95 21.69 -23.52 38.45
N THR A 96 20.81 -23.32 39.42
CA THR A 96 20.33 -24.37 40.34
C THR A 96 19.40 -25.31 39.56
N GLN A 97 19.91 -26.51 39.28
CA GLN A 97 19.12 -27.66 38.87
C GLN A 97 18.14 -28.03 39.99
N SER A 98 16.84 -28.07 39.67
CA SER A 98 15.86 -28.82 40.45
C SER A 98 15.44 -30.02 39.62
N ALA A 99 15.94 -31.19 40.02
CA ALA A 99 15.53 -32.48 39.51
C ALA A 99 14.17 -32.85 40.13
N SER A 100 13.15 -33.02 39.31
CA SER A 100 11.96 -33.79 39.66
C SER A 100 12.01 -35.10 38.88
N THR A 101 12.25 -36.16 39.62
CA THR A 101 12.17 -37.56 39.20
C THR A 101 10.73 -37.96 38.89
N GLY A 102 10.49 -38.56 37.72
CA GLY A 102 9.21 -39.16 37.36
C GLY A 102 9.22 -39.81 35.97
N THR A 103 9.78 -41.03 35.90
CA THR A 103 9.52 -42.20 35.02
C THR A 103 9.02 -42.02 33.56
N PRO A 104 9.62 -42.72 32.57
CA PRO A 104 9.23 -42.64 31.16
C PRO A 104 8.03 -43.55 30.83
N ALA A 105 7.05 -43.02 30.11
CA ALA A 105 6.07 -43.81 29.35
C ALA A 105 6.03 -43.27 27.90
N PRO A 106 6.21 -44.12 26.87
CA PRO A 106 6.17 -43.70 25.49
C PRO A 106 4.72 -43.79 25.00
N ASP A 107 3.94 -42.72 25.16
CA ASP A 107 2.65 -42.60 24.48
C ASP A 107 2.80 -41.75 23.23
N THR A 108 2.85 -42.49 22.12
CA THR A 108 2.62 -42.09 20.76
C THR A 108 1.24 -41.43 20.61
N ALA A 109 1.10 -40.15 20.97
CA ALA A 109 -0.10 -39.37 20.67
C ALA A 109 0.11 -37.86 20.82
N SER A 110 1.12 -37.29 20.16
CA SER A 110 1.11 -35.85 19.88
C SER A 110 1.85 -35.53 18.58
N VAL A 111 1.54 -36.26 17.51
CA VAL A 111 1.94 -35.94 16.13
C VAL A 111 0.84 -35.10 15.45
N ILE A 112 0.24 -34.17 16.19
CA ILE A 112 -0.67 -33.15 15.65
C ILE A 112 -0.39 -31.87 16.43
N GLY A 113 0.44 -30.98 15.90
CA GLY A 113 0.66 -29.69 16.55
C GLY A 113 1.78 -28.86 15.97
N GLU A 114 2.82 -29.49 15.41
CA GLU A 114 3.90 -28.78 14.71
C GLU A 114 3.77 -28.96 13.19
N LEU A 115 2.58 -28.65 12.66
CA LEU A 115 2.51 -28.17 11.29
C LEU A 115 3.06 -26.75 11.32
N SER A 116 4.28 -26.57 10.79
CA SER A 116 4.86 -25.26 10.47
C SER A 116 4.01 -24.57 9.39
N THR A 117 2.81 -24.12 9.74
CA THR A 117 1.85 -23.47 8.85
C THR A 117 2.14 -21.98 8.76
N GLY A 118 2.97 -21.59 7.77
CA GLY A 118 2.80 -20.33 7.04
C GLY A 118 2.99 -19.01 7.80
N GLY A 119 3.67 -18.99 8.96
CA GLY A 119 3.92 -17.76 9.72
C GLY A 119 4.80 -16.76 8.97
N ASP A 120 5.88 -17.24 8.35
CA ASP A 120 6.90 -16.38 7.74
C ASP A 120 6.41 -15.65 6.47
N THR A 121 5.60 -16.31 5.64
CA THR A 121 5.04 -15.69 4.44
C THR A 121 4.12 -14.52 4.78
N SER A 122 3.37 -14.62 5.88
CA SER A 122 2.49 -13.54 6.35
C SER A 122 3.28 -12.33 6.86
N ALA A 123 4.38 -12.57 7.59
CA ALA A 123 5.25 -11.51 8.08
C ALA A 123 5.97 -10.79 6.94
N GLN A 124 6.51 -11.55 5.97
CA GLN A 124 7.13 -10.99 4.78
C GLN A 124 6.14 -10.17 3.94
N ALA A 125 4.93 -10.69 3.69
CA ALA A 125 3.92 -9.98 2.92
C ALA A 125 3.48 -8.68 3.60
N ARG A 126 3.32 -8.69 4.93
CA ARG A 126 3.01 -7.49 5.71
C ARG A 126 4.14 -6.46 5.63
N GLN A 127 5.39 -6.90 5.69
CA GLN A 127 6.55 -6.01 5.54
C GLN A 127 6.61 -5.39 4.14
N GLN A 128 6.37 -6.19 3.10
CA GLN A 128 6.34 -5.69 1.71
C GLN A 128 5.23 -4.65 1.51
N ALA A 129 4.03 -4.89 2.06
CA ALA A 129 2.94 -3.92 2.00
C ALA A 129 3.30 -2.62 2.75
N ALA A 130 3.92 -2.73 3.94
CA ALA A 130 4.38 -1.56 4.70
C ALA A 130 5.43 -0.75 3.92
N GLU A 131 6.37 -1.42 3.26
CA GLU A 131 7.39 -0.79 2.44
C GLU A 131 6.78 -0.11 1.21
N LEU A 132 5.82 -0.75 0.54
CA LEU A 132 5.11 -0.16 -0.61
C LEU A 132 4.32 1.10 -0.21
N ILE A 133 3.66 1.08 0.95
CA ILE A 133 2.98 2.25 1.51
C ILE A 133 3.99 3.38 1.74
N ALA A 134 5.12 3.07 2.41
CA ALA A 134 6.14 4.06 2.72
C ALA A 134 6.80 4.64 1.46
N ALA A 135 7.10 3.81 0.46
CA ALA A 135 7.68 4.23 -0.81
C ALA A 135 6.73 5.16 -1.58
N THR A 136 5.43 4.81 -1.61
CA THR A 136 4.41 5.62 -2.28
C THR A 136 4.20 6.96 -1.57
N GLN A 137 4.18 6.96 -0.23
CA GLN A 137 4.12 8.19 0.56
C GLN A 137 5.32 9.10 0.28
N ARG A 138 6.54 8.55 0.24
CA ARG A 138 7.76 9.34 -0.06
C ARG A 138 7.70 9.98 -1.45
N ARG A 139 7.20 9.27 -2.47
CA ARG A 139 7.01 9.88 -3.80
C ARG A 139 5.96 10.98 -3.79
N LEU A 140 4.87 10.82 -3.04
CA LEU A 140 3.85 11.86 -2.88
C LEU A 140 4.44 13.12 -2.24
N GLU A 141 5.24 12.96 -1.19
CA GLU A 141 5.93 14.06 -0.50
C GLU A 141 7.02 14.71 -1.36
N GLY A 142 7.61 13.93 -2.28
CA GLY A 142 8.61 14.41 -3.24
C GLY A 142 8.04 15.14 -4.47
N LEU A 143 6.71 15.26 -4.60
CA LEU A 143 6.12 16.03 -5.70
C LEU A 143 6.46 17.52 -5.57
N SER A 144 6.68 18.16 -6.72
CA SER A 144 6.87 19.61 -6.74
C SER A 144 5.59 20.32 -6.29
N GLY A 145 5.73 21.44 -5.56
CA GLY A 145 4.57 22.20 -5.07
C GLY A 145 3.64 22.67 -6.19
N SER A 146 4.17 22.91 -7.40
CA SER A 146 3.37 23.25 -8.58
C SER A 146 2.47 22.09 -9.03
N VAL A 147 3.02 20.87 -9.14
CA VAL A 147 2.24 19.69 -9.53
C VAL A 147 1.22 19.34 -8.46
N ALA A 148 1.63 19.34 -7.19
CA ALA A 148 0.73 19.07 -6.07
C ALA A 148 -0.41 20.10 -5.96
N GLY A 149 -0.12 21.38 -6.27
CA GLY A 149 -1.10 22.45 -6.31
C GLY A 149 -2.11 22.30 -7.43
N SER A 150 -1.64 22.03 -8.66
CA SER A 150 -2.49 21.84 -9.84
C SER A 150 -3.38 20.60 -9.72
N HIS A 151 -2.92 19.55 -9.02
CA HIS A 151 -3.62 18.28 -8.85
C HIS A 151 -4.08 18.03 -7.41
N LYS A 152 -4.50 19.08 -6.68
CA LYS A 152 -4.86 19.00 -5.26
C LYS A 152 -5.85 17.88 -4.93
N THR A 153 -6.92 17.72 -5.72
CA THR A 153 -7.92 16.67 -5.50
C THR A 153 -7.32 15.27 -5.61
N ALA A 154 -6.47 15.03 -6.60
CA ALA A 154 -5.80 13.74 -6.76
C ALA A 154 -4.83 13.48 -5.61
N VAL A 155 -4.07 14.50 -5.18
CA VAL A 155 -3.19 14.41 -4.00
C VAL A 155 -3.97 14.02 -2.75
N ASP A 156 -5.13 14.63 -2.52
CA ASP A 156 -5.98 14.31 -1.36
C ASP A 156 -6.53 12.87 -1.46
N GLN A 157 -6.94 12.42 -2.65
CA GLN A 157 -7.32 11.01 -2.87
C GLN A 157 -6.18 10.01 -2.65
N ILE A 158 -4.96 10.33 -3.08
CA ILE A 158 -3.77 9.49 -2.83
C ILE A 158 -3.55 9.35 -1.32
N LYS A 159 -3.65 10.45 -0.56
CA LYS A 159 -3.53 10.41 0.91
C LYS A 159 -4.60 9.53 1.54
N ASP A 160 -5.84 9.63 1.10
CA ASP A 160 -6.95 8.81 1.60
C ASP A 160 -6.71 7.32 1.33
N PHE A 161 -6.23 6.96 0.14
CA PHE A 161 -5.88 5.57 -0.17
C PHE A 161 -4.73 5.06 0.71
N LEU A 162 -3.69 5.88 0.95
CA LEU A 162 -2.58 5.51 1.83
C LEU A 162 -3.01 5.38 3.29
N LEU A 163 -3.93 6.22 3.75
CA LEU A 163 -4.52 6.11 5.09
C LEU A 163 -5.27 4.78 5.24
N LYS A 164 -6.17 4.48 4.30
CA LYS A 164 -6.93 3.21 4.29
C LYS A 164 -6.01 2.00 4.17
N ALA A 165 -4.94 2.09 3.38
CA ALA A 165 -3.97 1.01 3.25
C ALA A 165 -3.27 0.70 4.60
N ARG A 166 -2.94 1.74 5.37
CA ARG A 166 -2.38 1.58 6.72
C ARG A 166 -3.38 0.98 7.69
N GLU A 167 -4.65 1.36 7.60
CA GLU A 167 -5.72 0.79 8.42
C GLU A 167 -5.93 -0.69 8.10
N ALA A 168 -5.99 -1.05 6.82
CA ALA A 168 -6.06 -2.45 6.36
C ALA A 168 -4.87 -3.26 6.90
N LEU A 169 -3.64 -2.73 6.80
CA LEU A 169 -2.45 -3.39 7.34
C LEU A 169 -2.53 -3.59 8.85
N LYS A 170 -3.03 -2.60 9.60
CA LYS A 170 -3.23 -2.70 11.05
C LYS A 170 -4.28 -3.76 11.39
N ALA A 171 -5.35 -3.86 10.60
CA ALA A 171 -6.40 -4.86 10.72
C ALA A 171 -5.96 -6.27 10.28
N GLY A 172 -4.75 -6.42 9.71
CA GLY A 172 -4.24 -7.69 9.21
C GLY A 172 -4.65 -8.02 7.76
N ASP A 173 -5.35 -7.10 7.09
CA ASP A 173 -5.72 -7.21 5.68
C ASP A 173 -4.58 -6.71 4.78
N VAL A 174 -3.61 -7.61 4.53
CA VAL A 174 -2.43 -7.33 3.70
C VAL A 174 -2.81 -7.13 2.24
N ASP A 175 -3.78 -7.90 1.72
CA ASP A 175 -4.25 -7.80 0.34
C ASP A 175 -5.00 -6.48 0.09
N GLY A 176 -5.84 -6.06 1.03
CA GLY A 176 -6.49 -4.76 1.02
C GLY A 176 -5.47 -3.62 1.06
N ALA A 177 -4.46 -3.72 1.93
CA ALA A 177 -3.37 -2.75 1.99
C ALA A 177 -2.63 -2.62 0.65
N ASN A 178 -2.28 -3.74 0.02
CA ASN A 178 -1.62 -3.76 -1.30
C ASN A 178 -2.50 -3.17 -2.39
N THR A 179 -3.78 -3.51 -2.42
CA THR A 179 -4.73 -3.01 -3.44
C THR A 179 -4.90 -1.50 -3.32
N LEU A 180 -5.13 -0.99 -2.11
CA LEU A 180 -5.28 0.43 -1.84
C LEU A 180 -4.00 1.20 -2.17
N THR A 181 -2.84 0.66 -1.81
CA THR A 181 -1.55 1.28 -2.13
C THR A 181 -1.29 1.28 -3.64
N THR A 182 -1.67 0.22 -4.35
CA THR A 182 -1.55 0.17 -5.82
C THR A 182 -2.41 1.24 -6.47
N LYS A 183 -3.64 1.46 -5.99
CA LYS A 183 -4.49 2.58 -6.46
C LYS A 183 -3.83 3.93 -6.21
N ALA A 184 -3.28 4.14 -5.01
CA ALA A 184 -2.55 5.36 -4.67
C ALA A 184 -1.34 5.57 -5.61
N LYS A 185 -0.58 4.50 -5.89
CA LYS A 185 0.57 4.54 -6.78
C LYS A 185 0.18 4.88 -8.22
N LEU A 186 -0.87 4.27 -8.75
CA LEU A 186 -1.35 4.54 -10.12
C LEU A 186 -1.79 6.00 -10.26
N LEU A 187 -2.53 6.52 -9.29
CA LEU A 187 -2.95 7.93 -9.31
C LEU A 187 -1.76 8.88 -9.15
N LEU A 188 -0.75 8.49 -8.35
CA LEU A 188 0.49 9.24 -8.20
C LEU A 188 1.33 9.24 -9.49
N ASP A 189 1.39 8.11 -10.20
CA ASP A 189 2.09 8.00 -11.48
C ASP A 189 1.41 8.85 -12.58
N ASP A 190 0.08 8.97 -12.53
CA ASP A 190 -0.69 9.79 -13.47
C ASP A 190 -0.39 11.29 -13.29
N ILE A 191 -0.33 11.78 -12.05
CA ILE A 191 -0.06 13.21 -11.77
C ILE A 191 1.43 13.57 -11.83
N ALA A 192 2.33 12.59 -11.75
CA ALA A 192 3.77 12.83 -11.79
C ALA A 192 4.34 12.84 -13.22
N ARG A 193 3.50 12.59 -14.23
CA ARG A 193 3.88 12.55 -15.65
C ARG A 193 3.92 13.94 -16.28
#